data_AF-W2CF46-F1
#
_entry.id   AF-W2CF46-F1
#
_cell.length_a   1.000
_cell.length_b   1.000
_cell.length_c   1.000
_cell.angle_alpha   90.00
_cell.angle_beta   90.00
_cell.angle_gamma   90.00
#
_symmetry.space_group_name_H-M   'P 1'
#
loop_
_entity.id
_entity.type
_entity.pdbx_description
1 polymer ?
#
loop_
_entity_poly.entity_id
_entity_poly.type
_entity_poly.pdbx_seq_one_letter_code
_entity_poly.pdbx_strand_id
1 'polypeptide(L)'
;MKWTLRTIVSGAALLLAVACGKEKEARAELERARTLYESRQFPAARNAIDTLRMRYPKELGVMKEALQLMRLVERGESERNIAYCDSLIPVREKEVETLKAGFVLERDARYEEVGRYVRPEHAVERNIGRSYLRCGVNEQGEIFLASVYSGGAPINHTGLKIAAPDGTYAVTADIPYDGGANYRFKDDGRTTEVVTYAGDKGLDAIRFVDGVAEGTRLRAEYTGGRAFAIGLTEADCRAIRATLRLAEALTDIDALKKERQKATRKVAYIEEREAKGR
;
A
#
# COMPACT_ATOMS: atom_id res chain seq x y z
N MET A 1 4.77 56.88 -49.23
CA MET A 1 4.23 55.56 -48.85
C MET A 1 2.88 55.73 -48.16
N LYS A 2 1.78 55.73 -48.93
CA LYS A 2 0.42 55.79 -48.39
C LYS A 2 -0.04 54.36 -48.12
N TRP A 3 0.33 53.80 -46.97
CA TRP A 3 -0.33 52.61 -46.46
C TRP A 3 -1.76 53.02 -46.09
N THR A 4 -2.70 52.53 -46.89
CA THR A 4 -4.09 52.95 -46.88
C THR A 4 -4.75 52.53 -45.57
N LEU A 5 -5.52 53.43 -44.95
CA LEU A 5 -6.41 53.14 -43.82
C LEU A 5 -7.24 51.84 -44.03
N ARG A 6 -7.53 51.49 -45.29
CA ARG A 6 -8.21 50.25 -45.71
C ARG A 6 -7.45 48.96 -45.42
N THR A 7 -6.11 48.93 -45.52
CA THR A 7 -5.32 47.71 -45.22
C THR A 7 -5.20 47.46 -43.71
N ILE A 8 -5.15 48.51 -42.90
CA ILE A 8 -5.17 48.42 -41.43
C ILE A 8 -6.55 47.97 -40.93
N VAL A 9 -7.63 48.51 -41.48
CA VAL A 9 -9.02 48.11 -41.13
C VAL A 9 -9.32 46.67 -41.59
N SER A 10 -8.83 46.25 -42.77
CA SER A 10 -9.04 44.88 -43.24
C SER A 10 -8.20 43.84 -42.48
N GLY A 11 -6.99 44.20 -42.01
CA GLY A 11 -6.19 43.35 -41.13
C GLY A 11 -6.77 43.22 -39.72
N ALA A 12 -7.31 44.30 -39.17
CA ALA A 12 -8.01 44.29 -37.88
C ALA A 12 -9.29 43.45 -37.91
N ALA A 13 -10.08 43.53 -38.99
CA ALA A 13 -11.28 42.73 -39.16
C ALA A 13 -10.98 41.22 -39.30
N LEU A 14 -9.88 40.86 -39.97
CA LEU A 14 -9.44 39.46 -40.11
C LEU A 14 -8.93 38.89 -38.77
N LEU A 15 -8.18 39.68 -38.00
CA LEU A 15 -7.73 39.29 -36.64
C LEU A 15 -8.91 39.11 -35.67
N LEU A 16 -9.93 39.98 -35.75
CA LEU A 16 -11.16 39.86 -34.96
C LEU A 16 -11.99 38.62 -35.34
N ALA A 17 -12.09 38.28 -36.63
CA ALA A 17 -12.81 37.09 -37.09
C ALA A 17 -12.14 35.79 -36.62
N VAL A 18 -10.80 35.71 -36.68
CA VAL A 18 -10.04 34.55 -36.22
C VAL A 18 -10.10 34.40 -34.69
N ALA A 19 -10.08 35.50 -33.94
CA ALA A 19 -10.24 35.48 -32.49
C ALA A 19 -11.64 34.97 -32.07
N CYS A 20 -12.69 35.43 -32.76
CA CYS A 20 -14.07 34.99 -32.50
C CYS A 20 -14.30 33.50 -32.82
N GLY A 21 -13.58 32.95 -33.81
CA GLY A 21 -13.61 31.52 -34.12
C GLY A 21 -13.01 30.65 -33.02
N LYS A 22 -11.83 31.03 -32.49
CA LYS A 22 -11.14 30.29 -31.44
C LYS A 22 -11.91 30.29 -30.11
N GLU A 23 -12.54 31.40 -29.76
CA GLU A 23 -13.38 31.46 -28.55
C GLU A 23 -14.55 30.46 -28.63
N LYS A 24 -15.21 30.35 -29.80
CA LYS A 24 -16.31 29.39 -30.00
C LYS A 24 -15.86 27.94 -29.90
N GLU A 25 -14.71 27.61 -30.50
CA GLU A 25 -14.12 26.26 -30.40
C GLU A 25 -13.75 25.91 -28.96
N ALA A 26 -13.12 26.85 -28.24
CA ALA A 26 -12.77 26.68 -26.83
C ALA A 26 -14.01 26.47 -25.95
N ARG A 27 -15.11 27.21 -26.21
CA ARG A 27 -16.39 27.02 -25.52
C ARG A 27 -16.99 25.63 -25.78
N ALA A 28 -16.95 25.14 -27.02
CA ALA A 28 -17.43 23.79 -27.34
C ALA A 28 -16.64 22.69 -26.61
N GLU A 29 -15.32 22.85 -26.48
CA GLU A 29 -14.48 21.93 -25.71
C GLU A 29 -14.74 22.01 -24.20
N LEU A 30 -15.01 23.20 -23.67
CA LEU A 30 -15.44 23.37 -22.28
C LEU A 30 -16.78 22.67 -22.01
N GLU A 31 -17.77 22.83 -22.88
CA GLU A 31 -19.06 22.13 -22.75
C GLU A 31 -18.90 20.61 -22.80
N ARG A 32 -18.03 20.11 -23.68
CA ARG A 32 -17.69 18.67 -23.68
C ARG A 32 -17.14 18.22 -22.33
N ALA A 33 -16.24 19.01 -21.71
CA ALA A 33 -15.73 18.70 -20.39
C ALA A 33 -16.82 18.74 -19.31
N ARG A 34 -17.78 19.66 -19.40
CA ARG A 34 -18.95 19.71 -18.50
C ARG A 34 -19.80 18.46 -18.61
N THR A 35 -20.13 18.01 -19.83
CA THR A 35 -20.90 16.77 -20.05
C THR A 35 -20.20 15.54 -19.46
N LEU A 36 -18.87 15.45 -19.59
CA LEU A 36 -18.08 14.37 -18.99
C LEU A 36 -18.14 14.42 -17.46
N TYR A 37 -18.05 15.61 -16.88
CA TYR A 37 -18.19 15.83 -15.44
C TYR A 37 -19.60 15.43 -14.93
N GLU A 38 -20.66 15.89 -15.60
CA GLU A 38 -22.06 15.56 -15.25
C GLU A 38 -22.34 14.06 -15.33
N SER A 39 -21.70 13.38 -16.29
CA SER A 39 -21.73 11.92 -16.42
C SER A 39 -20.82 11.19 -15.41
N ARG A 40 -20.23 11.91 -14.45
CA ARG A 40 -19.26 11.42 -13.44
C ARG A 40 -18.02 10.75 -14.03
N GLN A 41 -17.67 11.05 -15.28
CA GLN A 41 -16.46 10.56 -15.95
C GLN A 41 -15.28 11.47 -15.63
N PHE A 42 -14.94 11.59 -14.35
CA PHE A 42 -13.98 12.59 -13.88
C PHE A 42 -12.59 12.53 -14.53
N PRO A 43 -11.96 11.36 -14.75
CA PRO A 43 -10.67 11.31 -15.44
C PRO A 43 -10.75 11.83 -16.88
N ALA A 44 -11.85 11.54 -17.58
CA ALA A 44 -12.09 12.03 -18.94
C ALA A 44 -12.34 13.55 -18.94
N ALA A 45 -13.13 14.05 -17.97
CA ALA A 45 -13.37 15.49 -17.79
C ALA A 45 -12.06 16.24 -17.52
N ARG A 46 -11.20 15.73 -16.62
CA ARG A 46 -9.87 16.28 -16.31
C ARG A 46 -9.00 16.36 -17.56
N ASN A 47 -8.89 15.26 -18.30
CA ASN A 47 -8.13 15.21 -19.55
C ASN A 47 -8.65 16.20 -20.61
N ALA A 48 -9.97 16.34 -20.72
CA ALA A 48 -10.60 17.31 -21.62
C ALA A 48 -10.26 18.76 -21.22
N ILE A 49 -10.27 19.09 -19.92
CA ILE A 49 -9.90 20.42 -19.42
C ILE A 49 -8.41 20.69 -19.65
N ASP A 50 -7.52 19.74 -19.39
CA ASP A 50 -6.09 19.92 -19.62
C ASP A 50 -5.77 20.12 -21.10
N THR A 51 -6.48 19.39 -21.99
CA THR A 51 -6.40 19.58 -23.44
C THR A 51 -6.89 20.97 -23.86
N LEU A 52 -8.04 21.41 -23.34
CA LEU A 52 -8.60 22.75 -23.58
C LEU A 52 -7.60 23.85 -23.18
N ARG A 53 -6.98 23.72 -22.01
CA ARG A 53 -5.99 24.68 -21.49
C ARG A 53 -4.72 24.73 -22.35
N MET A 54 -4.29 23.59 -22.87
CA MET A 54 -3.14 23.51 -23.77
C MET A 54 -3.43 24.16 -25.13
N ARG A 55 -4.62 23.91 -25.70
CA ARG A 55 -4.97 24.35 -27.06
C ARG A 55 -5.38 25.82 -27.13
N TYR A 56 -6.06 26.34 -26.11
CA TYR A 56 -6.63 27.69 -26.11
C TYR A 56 -6.19 28.55 -24.91
N PRO A 57 -4.88 28.64 -24.59
CA PRO A 57 -4.41 29.32 -23.38
C PRO A 57 -4.68 30.83 -23.35
N LYS A 58 -4.99 31.43 -24.51
CA LYS A 58 -5.26 32.88 -24.64
C LYS A 58 -6.75 33.23 -24.42
N GLU A 59 -7.63 32.25 -24.36
CA GLU A 59 -9.08 32.47 -24.18
C GLU A 59 -9.42 32.61 -22.69
N LEU A 60 -9.01 33.74 -22.08
CA LEU A 60 -9.00 33.92 -20.63
C LEU A 60 -10.36 33.71 -19.94
N GLY A 61 -11.46 34.08 -20.61
CA GLY A 61 -12.82 33.84 -20.11
C GLY A 61 -13.11 32.35 -19.97
N VAL A 62 -12.85 31.58 -21.03
CA VAL A 62 -12.99 30.12 -21.04
C VAL A 62 -12.02 29.47 -20.04
N MET A 63 -10.80 29.97 -19.91
CA MET A 63 -9.83 29.45 -18.93
C MET A 63 -10.30 29.63 -17.49
N LYS A 64 -10.96 30.75 -17.16
CA LYS A 64 -11.52 30.97 -15.81
C LYS A 64 -12.60 29.93 -15.49
N GLU A 65 -13.51 29.69 -16.42
CA GLU A 65 -14.55 28.67 -16.27
C GLU A 65 -13.96 27.25 -16.23
N ALA A 66 -12.96 26.95 -17.07
CA ALA A 66 -12.27 25.67 -17.08
C ALA A 66 -11.57 25.38 -15.75
N LEU A 67 -10.96 26.40 -15.12
CA LEU A 67 -10.36 26.27 -13.79
C LEU A 67 -11.41 26.06 -12.69
N GLN A 68 -12.60 26.65 -12.80
CA GLN A 68 -13.71 26.37 -11.89
C GLN A 68 -14.21 24.94 -12.07
N LEU A 69 -14.41 24.51 -13.32
CA LEU A 69 -14.82 23.14 -13.63
C LEU A 69 -13.79 22.12 -13.14
N MET A 70 -12.49 22.38 -13.26
CA MET A 70 -11.45 21.50 -12.75
C MET A 70 -11.57 21.27 -11.24
N ARG A 71 -11.91 22.31 -10.47
CA ARG A 71 -12.13 22.17 -9.02
C ARG A 71 -13.33 21.28 -8.72
N LEU A 72 -14.42 21.43 -9.48
CA LEU A 72 -15.60 20.56 -9.36
C LEU A 72 -15.26 19.11 -9.69
N VAL A 73 -14.47 18.87 -10.75
CA VAL A 73 -13.97 17.55 -11.13
C VAL A 73 -13.13 16.95 -10.00
N GLU A 74 -12.13 17.68 -9.48
CA GLU A 74 -11.28 17.22 -8.38
C GLU A 74 -12.08 16.94 -7.09
N ARG A 75 -13.10 17.76 -6.79
CA ARG A 75 -14.00 17.55 -5.65
C ARG A 75 -14.82 16.27 -5.86
N GLY A 76 -15.44 16.11 -7.03
CA GLY A 76 -16.24 14.93 -7.37
C GLY A 76 -15.42 13.62 -7.36
N GLU A 77 -14.17 13.63 -7.81
CA GLU A 77 -13.25 12.49 -7.66
C GLU A 77 -13.00 12.15 -6.18
N SER A 78 -12.75 13.18 -5.37
CA SER A 78 -12.48 13.00 -3.95
C SER A 78 -13.72 12.48 -3.21
N GLU A 79 -14.90 13.02 -3.48
CA GLU A 79 -16.18 12.54 -2.93
C GLU A 79 -16.45 11.08 -3.32
N ARG A 80 -16.20 10.71 -4.58
CA ARG A 80 -16.30 9.31 -5.04
C ARG A 80 -15.33 8.40 -4.29
N ASN A 81 -14.09 8.84 -4.10
CA ASN A 81 -13.08 8.06 -3.37
C ASN A 81 -13.45 7.90 -1.89
N ILE A 82 -14.01 8.92 -1.25
CA ILE A 82 -14.53 8.84 0.12
C ILE A 82 -15.64 7.79 0.20
N ALA A 83 -16.64 7.86 -0.68
CA ALA A 83 -17.75 6.90 -0.72
C ALA A 83 -17.26 5.46 -0.96
N TYR A 84 -16.26 5.28 -1.84
CA TYR A 84 -15.64 3.98 -2.07
C TYR A 84 -14.96 3.46 -0.80
N CYS A 85 -14.15 4.28 -0.12
CA CYS A 85 -13.49 3.89 1.12
C CYS A 85 -14.50 3.58 2.24
N ASP A 86 -15.52 4.41 2.42
CA ASP A 86 -16.60 4.20 3.40
C ASP A 86 -17.36 2.89 3.16
N SER A 87 -17.44 2.44 1.91
CA SER A 87 -18.08 1.16 1.57
C SER A 87 -17.21 -0.06 1.90
N LEU A 88 -15.88 0.05 1.77
CA LEU A 88 -14.96 -1.08 1.93
C LEU A 88 -14.37 -1.23 3.33
N ILE A 89 -14.14 -0.13 4.05
CA ILE A 89 -13.55 -0.19 5.40
C ILE A 89 -14.35 -1.14 6.31
N PRO A 90 -15.70 -1.06 6.41
CA PRO A 90 -16.46 -1.96 7.28
C PRO A 90 -16.38 -3.43 6.85
N VAL A 91 -16.25 -3.69 5.54
CA VAL A 91 -16.12 -5.05 5.00
C VAL A 91 -14.79 -5.66 5.46
N ARG A 92 -13.69 -4.92 5.31
CA ARG A 92 -12.36 -5.35 5.74
C ARG A 92 -12.24 -5.44 7.26
N GLU A 93 -12.86 -4.52 8.01
CA GLU A 93 -12.91 -4.59 9.47
C GLU A 93 -13.60 -5.87 9.95
N LYS A 94 -14.72 -6.27 9.32
CA LYS A 94 -15.39 -7.54 9.62
C LYS A 94 -14.53 -8.76 9.28
N GLU A 95 -13.80 -8.71 8.16
CA GLU A 95 -12.86 -9.76 7.77
C GLU A 95 -11.74 -9.92 8.81
N VAL A 96 -11.14 -8.81 9.25
CA VAL A 96 -10.11 -8.79 10.29
C VAL A 96 -10.62 -9.40 11.60
N GLU A 97 -11.81 -9.03 12.06
CA GLU A 97 -12.39 -9.59 13.28
C GLU A 97 -12.62 -11.12 13.17
N THR A 98 -12.99 -11.59 11.98
CA THR A 98 -13.12 -13.03 11.71
C THR A 98 -11.76 -13.74 11.73
N LEU A 99 -10.75 -13.14 11.08
CA LEU A 99 -9.40 -13.71 11.01
C LEU A 99 -8.73 -13.75 12.39
N LYS A 100 -8.91 -12.71 13.21
CA LYS A 100 -8.35 -12.59 14.57
C LYS A 100 -8.77 -13.71 15.51
N ALA A 101 -9.93 -14.34 15.29
CA ALA A 101 -10.42 -15.44 16.14
C ALA A 101 -9.43 -16.63 16.23
N GLY A 102 -8.54 -16.78 15.25
CA GLY A 102 -7.48 -17.80 15.26
C GLY A 102 -6.17 -17.38 15.94
N PHE A 103 -6.07 -16.14 16.43
CA PHE A 103 -4.84 -15.54 16.94
C PHE A 103 -4.91 -15.24 18.43
N VAL A 104 -3.73 -15.18 19.05
CA VAL A 104 -3.51 -14.63 20.38
C VAL A 104 -2.81 -13.29 20.22
N LEU A 105 -3.31 -12.26 20.91
CA LEU A 105 -2.64 -10.97 20.99
C LEU A 105 -1.57 -11.05 22.10
N GLU A 106 -0.32 -11.04 21.70
CA GLU A 106 0.81 -10.89 22.61
C GLU A 106 1.19 -9.41 22.72
N ARG A 107 1.28 -8.90 23.95
CA ARG A 107 1.74 -7.54 24.25
C ARG A 107 2.35 -7.52 25.64
N ASP A 108 3.66 -7.28 25.74
CA ASP A 108 4.25 -6.93 27.04
C ASP A 108 4.09 -5.43 27.25
N ALA A 109 3.11 -5.04 28.07
CA ALA A 109 2.79 -3.65 28.36
C ALA A 109 3.96 -2.85 28.99
N ARG A 110 5.05 -3.53 29.42
CA ARG A 110 6.25 -2.88 29.95
C ARG A 110 7.25 -2.46 28.87
N TYR A 111 7.20 -3.07 27.68
CA TYR A 111 8.22 -2.89 26.64
C TYR A 111 7.64 -2.60 25.25
N GLU A 112 6.36 -2.89 25.01
CA GLU A 112 5.74 -2.81 23.69
C GLU A 112 4.50 -1.91 23.70
N GLU A 113 4.53 -0.83 22.92
CA GLU A 113 3.37 0.05 22.69
C GLU A 113 2.33 -0.57 21.76
N VAL A 114 2.74 -1.54 20.94
CA VAL A 114 1.94 -2.20 19.91
C VAL A 114 1.97 -3.71 20.13
N GLY A 115 0.80 -4.34 20.21
CA GLY A 115 0.69 -5.79 20.32
C GLY A 115 0.91 -6.52 18.98
N ARG A 116 1.22 -7.81 19.07
CA ARG A 116 1.38 -8.70 17.92
C ARG A 116 0.39 -9.86 17.98
N TYR A 117 -0.36 -10.04 16.90
CA TYR A 117 -1.16 -11.23 16.69
C TYR A 117 -0.26 -12.37 16.22
N VAL A 118 -0.25 -13.45 16.98
CA VAL A 118 0.42 -14.69 16.61
C VAL A 118 -0.53 -15.88 16.75
N ARG A 119 -0.30 -16.89 15.94
CA ARG A 119 -1.03 -18.14 16.01
C ARG A 119 -0.59 -18.94 17.23
N PRO A 120 -1.49 -19.64 17.96
CA PRO A 120 -1.11 -20.47 19.11
C PRO A 120 0.01 -21.47 18.83
N GLU A 121 0.08 -21.97 17.60
CA GLU A 121 1.14 -22.86 17.11
C GLU A 121 2.53 -22.21 17.18
N HIS A 122 2.61 -20.89 17.03
CA HIS A 122 3.83 -20.09 17.08
C HIS A 122 4.11 -19.43 18.45
N ALA A 123 3.28 -19.70 19.47
CA ALA A 123 3.50 -19.19 20.82
C ALA A 123 4.81 -19.76 21.39
N VAL A 124 5.57 -18.93 22.12
CA VAL A 124 6.91 -19.28 22.62
C VAL A 124 6.86 -20.46 23.58
N GLU A 125 5.85 -20.48 24.46
CA GLU A 125 5.67 -21.47 25.51
C GLU A 125 5.48 -22.88 24.95
N ARG A 126 4.91 -23.00 23.74
CA ARG A 126 4.70 -24.28 23.06
C ARG A 126 5.94 -24.79 22.32
N ASN A 127 6.95 -23.95 22.17
CA ASN A 127 8.14 -24.21 21.38
C ASN A 127 9.44 -24.10 22.18
N ILE A 128 9.38 -24.17 23.51
CA ILE A 128 10.55 -24.19 24.37
C ILE A 128 11.47 -25.38 24.00
N GLY A 129 12.76 -25.09 23.85
CA GLY A 129 13.80 -26.10 23.63
C GLY A 129 13.89 -26.66 22.20
N ARG A 130 13.02 -26.25 21.28
CA ARG A 130 13.03 -26.65 19.86
C ARG A 130 13.40 -25.50 18.93
N SER A 131 13.87 -25.84 17.73
CA SER A 131 14.04 -24.88 16.66
C SER A 131 12.77 -24.81 15.81
N TYR A 132 12.30 -23.61 15.47
CA TYR A 132 11.02 -23.39 14.79
C TYR A 132 10.99 -22.05 14.06
N LEU A 133 10.00 -21.87 13.18
CA LEU A 133 9.69 -20.56 12.62
C LEU A 133 8.53 -19.93 13.36
N ARG A 134 8.60 -18.62 13.53
CA ARG A 134 7.56 -17.81 14.14
C ARG A 134 7.12 -16.74 13.17
N CYS A 135 5.82 -16.64 12.92
CA CYS A 135 5.23 -15.59 12.11
C CYS A 135 4.15 -14.88 12.92
N GLY A 136 4.09 -13.56 12.79
CA GLY A 136 3.07 -12.72 13.42
C GLY A 136 2.90 -11.40 12.71
N VAL A 137 1.88 -10.65 13.13
CA VAL A 137 1.56 -9.33 12.56
C VAL A 137 1.17 -8.38 13.68
N ASN A 138 1.65 -7.14 13.62
CA ASN A 138 1.25 -6.13 14.60
C ASN A 138 -0.14 -5.54 14.31
N GLU A 139 -0.64 -4.71 15.22
CA GLU A 139 -1.97 -4.10 15.09
C GLU A 139 -2.12 -3.17 13.87
N GLN A 140 -1.02 -2.75 13.24
CA GLN A 140 -0.98 -1.91 12.04
C GLN A 140 -0.79 -2.71 10.74
N GLY A 141 -0.69 -4.04 10.81
CA GLY A 141 -0.51 -4.90 9.63
C GLY A 141 0.95 -5.17 9.25
N GLU A 142 1.93 -4.71 10.03
CA GLU A 142 3.33 -5.03 9.79
C GLU A 142 3.61 -6.48 10.20
N ILE A 143 3.82 -7.32 9.19
CA ILE A 143 4.13 -8.74 9.35
C ILE A 143 5.63 -8.94 9.66
N PHE A 144 5.94 -9.99 10.40
CA PHE A 144 7.31 -10.45 10.59
C PHE A 144 7.40 -11.97 10.49
N LEU A 145 8.55 -12.45 10.03
CA LEU A 145 9.00 -13.82 10.19
C LEU A 145 10.18 -13.83 11.17
N ALA A 146 10.29 -14.85 12.00
CA ALA A 146 11.46 -15.06 12.83
C ALA A 146 11.89 -16.53 12.76
N SER A 147 13.20 -16.75 12.67
CA SER A 147 13.82 -18.06 12.83
C SER A 147 14.36 -18.18 14.25
N VAL A 148 13.99 -19.27 14.94
CA VAL A 148 14.44 -19.55 16.29
C VAL A 148 15.21 -20.86 16.28
N TYR A 149 16.50 -20.79 16.56
CA TYR A 149 17.35 -21.95 16.79
C TYR A 149 17.47 -22.23 18.29
N SER A 150 17.44 -23.50 18.67
CA SER A 150 17.75 -23.98 20.03
C SER A 150 18.62 -25.23 19.95
N GLY A 151 19.80 -25.19 20.58
CA GLY A 151 20.73 -26.32 20.62
C GLY A 151 21.92 -26.12 21.57
N GLY A 152 22.86 -27.07 21.58
CA GLY A 152 23.98 -27.07 22.54
C GLY A 152 25.09 -26.04 22.24
N ALA A 153 25.18 -25.55 21.00
CA ALA A 153 26.18 -24.59 20.58
C ALA A 153 25.59 -23.64 19.53
N PRO A 154 26.07 -22.39 19.45
CA PRO A 154 25.60 -21.45 18.46
C PRO A 154 25.86 -21.96 17.03
N ILE A 155 24.92 -21.67 16.13
CA ILE A 155 25.08 -21.86 14.68
C ILE A 155 25.42 -20.54 13.99
N ASN A 156 25.21 -19.38 14.62
CA ASN A 156 25.47 -18.04 14.09
C ASN A 156 24.69 -17.73 12.81
N HIS A 157 23.43 -18.13 12.72
CA HIS A 157 22.64 -17.87 11.51
C HIS A 157 22.25 -16.39 11.38
N THR A 158 22.09 -15.94 10.14
CA THR A 158 21.70 -14.56 9.78
C THR A 158 20.49 -14.50 8.88
N GLY A 159 20.14 -15.62 8.23
CA GLY A 159 19.06 -15.69 7.26
C GLY A 159 18.37 -17.04 7.26
N LEU A 160 17.34 -17.14 6.40
CA LEU A 160 16.57 -18.33 6.18
C LEU A 160 16.36 -18.56 4.68
N LYS A 161 16.43 -19.81 4.24
CA LYS A 161 15.97 -20.26 2.93
C LYS A 161 14.86 -21.29 3.12
N ILE A 162 13.68 -21.04 2.57
CA ILE A 162 12.57 -21.99 2.55
C ILE A 162 12.50 -22.61 1.17
N ALA A 163 12.64 -23.93 1.09
CA ALA A 163 12.70 -24.68 -0.15
C ALA A 163 11.60 -25.75 -0.24
N ALA A 164 11.06 -25.94 -1.44
CA ALA A 164 10.16 -27.01 -1.80
C ALA A 164 10.90 -28.17 -2.48
N PRO A 165 10.30 -29.37 -2.57
CA PRO A 165 10.95 -30.55 -3.16
C PRO A 165 11.27 -30.43 -4.65
N ASP A 166 10.58 -29.55 -5.37
CA ASP A 166 10.79 -29.27 -6.79
C ASP A 166 12.01 -28.36 -7.06
N GLY A 167 12.71 -27.94 -6.00
CA GLY A 167 13.88 -27.07 -6.09
C GLY A 167 13.56 -25.58 -6.10
N THR A 168 12.29 -25.19 -6.09
CA THR A 168 11.90 -23.79 -5.88
C THR A 168 12.14 -23.37 -4.43
N TYR A 169 12.49 -22.10 -4.23
CA TYR A 169 12.76 -21.56 -2.90
C TYR A 169 12.60 -20.05 -2.85
N ALA A 170 12.51 -19.52 -1.63
CA ALA A 170 12.69 -18.11 -1.32
C ALA A 170 13.66 -17.95 -0.15
N VAL A 171 14.30 -16.78 -0.08
CA VAL A 171 15.23 -16.43 1.00
C VAL A 171 14.74 -15.18 1.71
N THR A 172 15.09 -15.03 2.98
CA THR A 172 14.95 -13.78 3.72
C THR A 172 16.14 -12.86 3.43
N ALA A 173 16.06 -11.61 3.88
CA ALA A 173 17.24 -10.78 4.02
C ALA A 173 18.21 -11.39 5.05
N ASP A 174 19.51 -11.14 4.87
CA ASP A 174 20.52 -11.43 5.88
C ASP A 174 20.53 -10.33 6.95
N ILE A 175 20.35 -10.73 8.21
CA ILE A 175 20.38 -9.85 9.38
C ILE A 175 21.62 -10.22 10.20
N PRO A 176 22.71 -9.43 10.13
CA PRO A 176 23.87 -9.63 10.98
C PRO A 176 23.51 -9.50 12.47
N TYR A 177 24.33 -10.10 13.34
CA TYR A 177 24.15 -9.95 14.78
C TYR A 177 24.20 -8.47 15.19
N ASP A 178 23.13 -8.00 15.82
CA ASP A 178 22.96 -6.61 16.24
C ASP A 178 22.47 -6.50 17.70
N GLY A 179 22.14 -7.62 18.34
CA GLY A 179 21.58 -7.65 19.70
C GLY A 179 20.11 -7.21 19.78
N GLY A 180 19.46 -6.95 18.63
CA GLY A 180 18.08 -6.50 18.52
C GLY A 180 17.26 -7.41 17.61
N ALA A 181 17.44 -7.31 16.30
CA ALA A 181 16.76 -8.16 15.32
C ALA A 181 17.42 -9.54 15.18
N ASN A 182 18.74 -9.63 15.38
CA ASN A 182 19.49 -10.86 15.50
C ASN A 182 20.20 -10.87 16.86
N TYR A 183 19.70 -11.70 17.76
CA TYR A 183 20.24 -11.86 19.09
C TYR A 183 20.33 -13.32 19.48
N ARG A 184 21.08 -13.58 20.55
CA ARG A 184 21.26 -14.92 21.09
C ARG A 184 21.52 -14.86 22.57
N PHE A 185 21.11 -15.91 23.26
CA PHE A 185 21.30 -16.05 24.69
C PHE A 185 21.51 -17.51 25.04
N LYS A 186 22.00 -17.76 26.27
CA LYS A 186 22.09 -19.09 26.84
C LYS A 186 21.19 -19.19 28.05
N ASP A 187 20.40 -20.25 28.09
CA ASP A 187 19.56 -20.59 29.23
C ASP A 187 19.60 -22.11 29.43
N ASP A 188 19.75 -22.54 30.69
CA ASP A 188 19.87 -23.94 31.10
C ASP A 188 20.78 -24.81 30.18
N GLY A 189 21.96 -24.29 29.85
CA GLY A 189 22.95 -24.97 28.99
C GLY A 189 22.59 -25.04 27.49
N ARG A 190 21.44 -24.51 27.07
CA ARG A 190 21.03 -24.37 25.67
C ARG A 190 21.35 -22.98 25.14
N THR A 191 21.82 -22.93 23.90
CA THR A 191 21.95 -21.70 23.12
C THR A 191 20.70 -21.50 22.29
N THR A 192 20.06 -20.35 22.45
CA THR A 192 18.95 -19.88 21.61
C THR A 192 19.44 -18.74 20.74
N GLU A 193 19.20 -18.82 19.43
CA GLU A 193 19.43 -17.72 18.49
C GLU A 193 18.11 -17.34 17.84
N VAL A 194 17.81 -16.05 17.80
CA VAL A 194 16.59 -15.52 17.20
C VAL A 194 16.99 -14.49 16.16
N VAL A 195 16.47 -14.66 14.94
CA VAL A 195 16.62 -13.69 13.86
C VAL A 195 15.23 -13.29 13.38
N THR A 196 14.92 -11.99 13.43
CA THR A 196 13.64 -11.41 13.07
C THR A 196 13.75 -10.63 11.77
N TYR A 197 12.93 -11.02 10.80
CA TYR A 197 12.79 -10.44 9.47
C TYR A 197 11.45 -9.68 9.41
N ALA A 198 11.46 -8.42 9.84
CA ALA A 198 10.27 -7.56 9.84
C ALA A 198 10.00 -6.97 8.45
N GLY A 199 8.73 -6.87 8.08
CA GLY A 199 8.28 -6.26 6.83
C GLY A 199 8.83 -6.97 5.59
N ASP A 200 9.38 -6.19 4.67
CA ASP A 200 9.94 -6.65 3.39
C ASP A 200 11.04 -7.70 3.55
N LYS A 201 11.82 -7.65 4.63
CA LYS A 201 12.95 -8.56 4.91
C LYS A 201 12.55 -10.04 5.00
N GLY A 202 11.29 -10.34 5.34
CA GLY A 202 10.76 -11.71 5.46
C GLY A 202 9.59 -12.01 4.53
N LEU A 203 9.06 -11.00 3.84
CA LEU A 203 7.79 -11.08 3.11
C LEU A 203 7.83 -12.07 1.95
N ASP A 204 8.93 -12.13 1.20
CA ASP A 204 9.06 -13.05 0.07
C ASP A 204 9.07 -14.52 0.51
N ALA A 205 9.71 -14.83 1.63
CA ALA A 205 9.68 -16.17 2.22
C ALA A 205 8.27 -16.55 2.71
N ILE A 206 7.54 -15.61 3.30
CA ILE A 206 6.14 -15.81 3.71
C ILE A 206 5.24 -16.05 2.48
N ARG A 207 5.36 -15.22 1.44
CA ARG A 207 4.58 -15.35 0.20
C ARG A 207 4.93 -16.62 -0.56
N PHE A 208 6.17 -17.07 -0.51
CA PHE A 208 6.56 -18.37 -1.05
C PHE A 208 5.80 -19.51 -0.35
N VAL A 209 5.74 -19.51 0.98
CA VAL A 209 4.95 -20.50 1.74
C VAL A 209 3.48 -20.45 1.36
N ASP A 210 2.91 -19.28 1.06
CA ASP A 210 1.52 -19.16 0.58
C ASP A 210 1.34 -19.59 -0.88
N GLY A 211 2.32 -19.36 -1.74
CA GLY A 211 2.25 -19.68 -3.16
C GLY A 211 2.37 -21.17 -3.50
N VAL A 212 2.96 -22.00 -2.62
CA VAL A 212 3.08 -23.45 -2.86
C VAL A 212 1.76 -24.17 -2.63
N ALA A 213 1.59 -25.37 -3.20
CA ALA A 213 0.38 -26.19 -2.97
C ALA A 213 0.26 -26.63 -1.50
N GLU A 214 -0.96 -26.72 -0.99
CA GLU A 214 -1.21 -27.26 0.36
C GLU A 214 -0.71 -28.72 0.48
N GLY A 215 -0.13 -29.06 1.64
CA GLY A 215 0.51 -30.37 1.86
C GLY A 215 1.93 -30.51 1.29
N THR A 216 2.44 -29.51 0.56
CA THR A 216 3.84 -29.50 0.11
C THR A 216 4.80 -29.54 1.30
N ARG A 217 5.74 -30.48 1.30
CA ARG A 217 6.77 -30.63 2.34
C ARG A 217 7.86 -29.57 2.15
N LEU A 218 7.79 -28.50 2.93
CA LEU A 218 8.80 -27.44 2.90
C LEU A 218 9.92 -27.71 3.90
N ARG A 219 11.13 -27.27 3.55
CA ARG A 219 12.32 -27.31 4.39
C ARG A 219 12.82 -25.89 4.62
N ALA A 220 13.09 -25.54 5.87
CA ALA A 220 13.66 -24.26 6.25
C ALA A 220 15.13 -24.44 6.64
N GLU A 221 16.03 -23.88 5.85
CA GLU A 221 17.49 -23.92 6.01
C GLU A 221 17.95 -22.62 6.66
N TYR A 222 18.68 -22.71 7.77
CA TYR A 222 19.22 -21.58 8.50
C TYR A 222 20.56 -21.21 7.85
N THR A 223 20.66 -20.01 7.28
CA THR A 223 21.79 -19.57 6.44
C THR A 223 22.71 -18.60 7.16
N GLY A 224 23.91 -18.36 6.60
CA GLY A 224 24.93 -17.46 7.14
C GLY A 224 25.83 -18.05 8.23
N GLY A 225 25.46 -19.22 8.76
CA GLY A 225 26.16 -19.89 9.85
C GLY A 225 26.45 -21.36 9.59
N ARG A 226 26.60 -22.13 10.67
CA ARG A 226 26.72 -23.59 10.62
C ARG A 226 25.44 -24.20 10.04
N ALA A 227 25.59 -25.18 9.16
CA ALA A 227 24.47 -25.86 8.51
C ALA A 227 23.47 -26.41 9.54
N PHE A 228 22.23 -25.96 9.41
CA PHE A 228 21.10 -26.42 10.22
C PHE A 228 19.81 -26.24 9.41
N ALA A 229 18.87 -27.16 9.57
CA ALA A 229 17.59 -27.08 8.88
C ALA A 229 16.50 -27.83 9.65
N ILE A 230 15.26 -27.40 9.44
CA ILE A 230 14.06 -28.05 9.97
C ILE A 230 13.07 -28.30 8.83
N GLY A 231 12.22 -29.31 8.98
CA GLY A 231 11.03 -29.45 8.14
C GLY A 231 9.91 -28.57 8.68
N LEU A 232 9.13 -27.94 7.79
CA LEU A 232 7.92 -27.22 8.18
C LEU A 232 6.75 -28.20 8.21
N THR A 233 6.01 -28.19 9.31
CA THR A 233 4.77 -28.95 9.44
C THR A 233 3.64 -28.25 8.70
N GLU A 234 2.56 -28.97 8.41
CA GLU A 234 1.36 -28.34 7.85
C GLU A 234 0.79 -27.25 8.76
N ALA A 235 0.94 -27.40 10.09
CA ALA A 235 0.51 -26.41 11.05
C ALA A 235 1.30 -25.10 10.92
N ASP A 236 2.62 -25.20 10.72
CA ASP A 236 3.49 -24.03 10.49
C ASP A 236 3.09 -23.31 9.19
N CYS A 237 2.90 -24.06 8.11
CA CYS A 237 2.47 -23.51 6.82
C CYS A 237 1.10 -22.82 6.95
N ARG A 238 0.12 -23.44 7.63
CA ARG A 238 -1.19 -22.82 7.87
C ARG A 238 -1.09 -21.56 8.73
N ALA A 239 -0.22 -21.55 9.74
CA ALA A 239 -0.03 -20.39 10.60
C ALA A 239 0.61 -19.21 9.84
N ILE A 240 1.61 -19.48 8.99
CA ILE A 240 2.23 -18.46 8.12
C ILE A 240 1.19 -17.86 7.16
N ARG A 241 0.42 -18.70 6.47
CA ARG A 241 -0.63 -18.25 5.52
C ARG A 241 -1.72 -17.44 6.20
N ALA A 242 -2.19 -17.89 7.36
CA ALA A 242 -3.20 -17.15 8.13
C ALA A 242 -2.67 -15.78 8.56
N THR A 243 -1.39 -15.70 8.95
CA THR A 243 -0.76 -14.44 9.34
C THR A 243 -0.66 -13.48 8.16
N LEU A 244 -0.29 -13.98 6.97
CA LEU A 244 -0.27 -13.17 5.74
C LEU A 244 -1.64 -12.57 5.43
N ARG A 245 -2.71 -13.37 5.46
CA ARG A 245 -4.08 -12.89 5.22
C ARG A 245 -4.51 -11.81 6.21
N LEU A 246 -4.20 -11.99 7.50
CA LEU A 246 -4.50 -10.97 8.52
C LEU A 246 -3.70 -9.68 8.27
N ALA A 247 -2.42 -9.79 7.90
CA ALA A 247 -1.58 -8.65 7.59
C ALA A 247 -2.06 -7.86 6.38
N GLU A 248 -2.47 -8.55 5.31
CA GLU A 248 -3.03 -7.93 4.12
C GLU A 248 -4.34 -7.18 4.44
N ALA A 249 -5.25 -7.81 5.19
CA ALA A 249 -6.51 -7.17 5.58
C ALA A 249 -6.30 -5.94 6.49
N LEU A 250 -5.36 -5.99 7.44
CA LEU A 250 -4.99 -4.85 8.28
C LEU A 250 -4.36 -3.72 7.46
N THR A 251 -3.44 -4.05 6.56
CA THR A 251 -2.77 -3.08 5.68
C THR A 251 -3.76 -2.40 4.74
N ASP A 252 -4.71 -3.16 4.19
CA ASP A 252 -5.79 -2.63 3.35
C ASP A 252 -6.65 -1.60 4.11
N ILE A 253 -7.00 -1.88 5.37
CA ILE A 253 -7.75 -0.92 6.19
C ILE A 253 -6.97 0.37 6.40
N ASP A 254 -5.68 0.29 6.73
CA ASP A 254 -4.82 1.46 6.91
C ASP A 254 -4.71 2.27 5.61
N ALA A 255 -4.48 1.60 4.48
CA ALA A 255 -4.43 2.24 3.17
C ALA A 255 -5.76 2.94 2.81
N LEU A 256 -6.90 2.29 3.02
CA LEU A 256 -8.23 2.87 2.80
C LEU A 256 -8.48 4.08 3.71
N LYS A 257 -8.09 4.01 5.00
CA LYS A 257 -8.23 5.12 5.94
C LYS A 257 -7.36 6.32 5.53
N LYS A 258 -6.13 6.09 5.08
CA LYS A 258 -5.22 7.13 4.57
C LYS A 258 -5.77 7.79 3.30
N GLU A 259 -6.24 7.01 2.33
CA GLU A 259 -6.80 7.56 1.09
C GLU A 259 -8.09 8.33 1.36
N ARG A 260 -8.97 7.80 2.22
CA ARG A 260 -10.17 8.53 2.69
C ARG A 260 -9.79 9.87 3.31
N GLN A 261 -8.84 9.88 4.25
CA GLN A 261 -8.41 11.11 4.93
C GLN A 261 -7.83 12.13 3.93
N LYS A 262 -7.01 11.69 2.98
CA LYS A 262 -6.45 12.53 1.93
C LYS A 262 -7.55 13.14 1.05
N ALA A 263 -8.53 12.34 0.64
CA ALA A 263 -9.67 12.80 -0.14
C ALA A 263 -10.53 13.81 0.65
N THR A 264 -10.83 13.55 1.93
CA THR A 264 -11.55 14.48 2.81
C THR A 264 -10.83 15.83 2.95
N ARG A 265 -9.50 15.81 3.16
CA ARG A 265 -8.70 17.05 3.23
C ARG A 265 -8.75 17.83 1.92
N LYS A 266 -8.76 17.15 0.78
CA LYS A 266 -8.85 17.77 -0.55
C LYS A 266 -10.22 18.42 -0.77
N VAL A 267 -11.32 17.76 -0.40
CA VAL A 267 -12.67 18.35 -0.45
C VAL A 267 -12.74 19.61 0.41
N ALA A 268 -12.34 19.52 1.68
CA ALA A 268 -12.37 20.67 2.61
C ALA A 268 -11.55 21.86 2.11
N TYR A 269 -10.37 21.60 1.52
CA TYR A 269 -9.55 22.64 0.91
C TYR A 269 -10.23 23.34 -0.27
N ILE A 270 -10.90 22.58 -1.14
CA ILE A 270 -11.64 23.13 -2.29
C ILE A 270 -12.80 24.00 -1.80
N GLU A 271 -13.59 23.49 -0.86
CA GLU A 271 -14.73 24.21 -0.28
C GLU A 271 -14.31 25.52 0.40
N GLU A 272 -13.23 25.51 1.17
CA GLU A 272 -12.68 26.72 1.80
C GLU A 272 -12.26 27.76 0.76
N ARG A 273 -11.69 27.32 -0.37
CA ARG A 273 -11.30 28.22 -1.47
C ARG A 273 -12.48 28.81 -2.20
N GLU A 274 -13.51 28.01 -2.48
CA GLU A 274 -14.76 28.46 -3.07
C GLU A 274 -15.45 29.50 -2.17
N ALA A 275 -15.54 29.24 -0.86
CA ALA A 275 -16.09 30.16 0.11
C ALA A 275 -15.34 31.51 0.17
N LYS A 276 -14.02 31.50 -0.04
CA LYS A 276 -13.19 32.72 -0.07
C LYS A 276 -13.24 33.47 -1.41
N GLY A 277 -13.99 32.97 -2.40
CA GLY A 277 -14.08 33.56 -3.74
C GLY A 277 -12.73 33.51 -4.50
N ARG A 278 -11.82 32.62 -4.12
CA ARG A 278 -10.48 32.50 -4.71
C ARG A 278 -10.38 31.25 -5.57
#